data_AF-A0A8H7D9Z8-F1
#
_entry.id   AF-A0A8H7D9Z8-F1
#
_cell.length_a   1.000
_cell.length_b   1.000
_cell.length_c   1.000
_cell.angle_alpha   90.00
_cell.angle_beta   90.00
_cell.angle_gamma   90.00
#
_symmetry.space_group_name_H-M   'P 1'
#
loop_
_entity.id
_entity.type
_entity.pdbx_description
1 polymer ?
#
loop_
_entity_poly.entity_id
_entity_poly.type
_entity_poly.pdbx_seq_one_letter_code
_entity_poly.pdbx_strand_id
1 'polypeptide(L)'
;MERHEFLGGTTKNFIDEFRESENDSEKWIDILDPKVTKIGLLSSDSFDRILEEFEAAVETVSNLKAFQTWTNVLKRQRFVLQYMIPILQGLIRQNQDTIAQAIELEQGKIVPIIKFPKLKYNEMQQTRRAMYSAACKSSSLRAACSAPTTLMGEKIEVSEDMDTETLKLPLGVCASIAPFNFPA
;
A
#
# COMPACT_ATOMS: atom_id res chain seq x y z
N MET A 1 -10.54 0.51 27.71
CA MET A 1 -9.81 0.57 26.42
C MET A 1 -8.82 -0.59 26.46
N GLU A 2 -9.29 -1.76 26.01
CA GLU A 2 -8.47 -2.98 26.01
C GLU A 2 -7.33 -2.80 25.01
N ARG A 3 -6.10 -3.05 25.46
CA ARG A 3 -4.96 -3.14 24.56
C ARG A 3 -5.12 -4.46 23.81
N HIS A 4 -5.33 -4.41 22.50
CA HIS A 4 -5.08 -5.57 21.67
C HIS A 4 -3.57 -5.82 21.71
N GLU A 5 -3.12 -6.75 22.56
CA GLU A 5 -1.76 -7.30 22.43
C GLU A 5 -1.70 -7.99 21.07
N PHE A 6 -0.89 -7.43 20.17
CA PHE A 6 -0.59 -8.03 18.87
C PHE A 6 0.35 -9.21 19.12
N LEU A 7 -0.21 -10.31 19.62
CA LEU A 7 0.45 -11.61 19.70
C LEU A 7 0.28 -12.25 18.33
N GLY A 8 1.39 -12.67 17.72
CA GLY A 8 1.46 -13.12 16.33
C GLY A 8 0.37 -14.11 15.89
N GLY A 9 0.09 -14.11 14.58
CA GLY A 9 -0.86 -14.98 13.90
C GLY A 9 -0.58 -15.04 12.39
N THR A 10 -1.33 -15.86 11.66
CA THR A 10 -1.18 -15.99 10.19
C THR A 10 -1.72 -14.76 9.47
N THR A 11 -0.95 -14.22 8.53
CA THR A 11 -1.38 -13.09 7.69
C THR A 11 -2.06 -13.61 6.42
N LYS A 12 -3.25 -13.08 6.12
CA LYS A 12 -3.99 -13.39 4.88
C LYS A 12 -3.49 -12.54 3.73
N ASN A 13 -3.41 -13.13 2.54
CA ASN A 13 -3.19 -12.40 1.30
C ASN A 13 -4.51 -11.74 0.84
N PHE A 14 -4.41 -10.65 0.08
CA PHE A 14 -5.58 -9.96 -0.47
C PHE A 14 -5.58 -10.10 -2.00
N ILE A 15 -6.44 -10.97 -2.52
CA ILE A 15 -6.63 -11.24 -3.96
C ILE A 15 -8.13 -11.18 -4.23
N ASP A 16 -8.64 -10.01 -4.64
CA ASP A 16 -10.07 -9.62 -4.70
C ASP A 16 -10.76 -9.58 -3.31
N GLU A 17 -10.49 -10.58 -2.48
CA GLU A 17 -10.90 -10.72 -1.08
C GLU A 17 -9.73 -11.19 -0.21
N PHE A 18 -9.90 -11.15 1.13
CA PHE A 18 -8.92 -11.71 2.05
C PHE A 18 -8.96 -13.23 1.99
N ARG A 19 -7.89 -13.85 1.50
CA ARG A 19 -7.73 -15.30 1.38
C ARG A 19 -6.58 -15.79 2.26
N GLU A 20 -6.83 -16.86 2.99
CA GLU A 20 -5.73 -17.60 3.62
C GLU A 20 -4.95 -18.32 2.53
N SER A 21 -3.63 -18.43 2.71
CA SER A 21 -2.83 -19.31 1.86
C SER A 21 -3.30 -20.74 2.13
N GLU A 22 -3.63 -21.50 1.08
CA GLU A 22 -4.17 -22.84 1.25
C GLU A 22 -3.16 -23.76 1.95
N ASN A 23 -3.68 -24.50 2.93
CA ASN A 23 -3.00 -25.16 4.06
C ASN A 23 -2.01 -26.31 3.73
N ASP A 24 -1.48 -26.40 2.51
CA ASP A 24 -0.64 -27.53 2.09
C ASP A 24 0.87 -27.28 2.21
N SER A 25 1.29 -26.09 2.61
CA SER A 25 2.71 -25.78 2.86
C SER A 25 3.03 -25.74 4.35
N GLU A 26 3.73 -26.75 4.87
CA GLU A 26 4.24 -26.81 6.26
C GLU A 26 5.27 -25.72 6.58
N LYS A 27 5.64 -24.89 5.59
CA LYS A 27 6.72 -23.91 5.70
C LYS A 27 6.17 -22.50 5.66
N TRP A 28 6.36 -21.82 6.77
CA TRP A 28 6.04 -20.42 6.94
C TRP A 28 7.31 -19.63 7.25
N ILE A 29 7.39 -18.42 6.72
CA ILE A 29 8.42 -17.42 6.98
C ILE A 29 8.04 -16.71 8.28
N ASP A 30 8.87 -16.89 9.29
CA ASP A 30 8.76 -16.17 10.56
C ASP A 30 9.23 -14.71 10.37
N ILE A 31 8.35 -13.74 10.65
CA ILE A 31 8.79 -12.35 10.85
C ILE A 31 9.44 -12.24 12.24
N LEU A 32 10.52 -11.46 12.36
CA LEU A 32 11.27 -11.35 13.60
C LEU A 32 11.10 -9.95 14.18
N ASP A 33 10.86 -9.87 15.49
CA ASP A 33 11.05 -8.61 16.21
C ASP A 33 12.56 -8.37 16.35
N PRO A 34 13.09 -7.27 15.80
CA PRO A 34 14.50 -6.90 16.02
C PRO A 34 14.85 -6.67 17.51
N LYS A 35 13.87 -6.51 18.40
CA LYS A 35 14.07 -6.31 19.85
C LYS A 35 13.96 -7.59 20.68
N VAL A 36 13.11 -8.54 20.29
CA VAL A 36 12.68 -9.65 21.18
C VAL A 36 12.85 -11.05 20.55
N THR A 37 13.32 -11.16 19.31
CA THR A 37 13.74 -12.42 18.65
C THR A 37 12.63 -13.26 17.99
N LYS A 38 11.32 -13.05 18.21
CA LYS A 38 10.27 -13.71 17.39
C LYS A 38 8.91 -13.02 17.47
N ILE A 39 8.33 -12.62 16.33
CA ILE A 39 6.92 -12.22 16.21
C ILE A 39 6.31 -13.00 15.06
N GLY A 40 5.53 -14.04 15.38
CA GLY A 40 4.96 -14.97 14.41
C GLY A 40 3.92 -14.35 13.49
N LEU A 41 4.35 -13.54 12.53
CA LEU A 41 3.63 -13.36 11.27
C LEU A 41 4.24 -14.36 10.31
N LEU A 42 3.40 -15.25 9.83
CA LEU A 42 3.75 -16.41 9.03
C LEU A 42 3.31 -16.10 7.59
N SER A 43 4.24 -16.13 6.63
CA SER A 43 3.95 -16.08 5.19
C SER A 43 4.43 -17.37 4.51
N SER A 44 3.74 -17.94 3.51
CA SER A 44 4.16 -19.23 2.91
C SER A 44 5.58 -19.14 2.33
N ASP A 45 6.46 -20.10 2.66
CA ASP A 45 7.87 -20.17 2.22
C ASP A 45 8.05 -21.06 0.96
N SER A 46 6.95 -21.57 0.40
CA SER A 46 7.04 -22.36 -0.83
C SER A 46 7.00 -21.46 -2.06
N PHE A 47 8.15 -21.28 -2.71
CA PHE A 47 8.30 -20.49 -3.93
C PHE A 47 7.29 -20.86 -5.02
N ASP A 48 7.01 -22.16 -5.17
CA ASP A 48 6.04 -22.66 -6.15
C ASP A 48 4.60 -22.19 -5.85
N ARG A 49 4.21 -22.09 -4.56
CA ARG A 49 2.88 -21.57 -4.19
C ARG A 49 2.82 -20.06 -4.25
N ILE A 50 3.89 -19.36 -3.88
CA ILE A 50 3.98 -17.90 -4.10
C ILE A 50 3.77 -17.60 -5.58
N LEU A 51 4.33 -18.43 -6.47
CA LEU A 51 4.15 -18.29 -7.90
C LEU A 51 2.70 -18.56 -8.33
N GLU A 52 2.07 -19.64 -7.87
CA GLU A 52 0.65 -19.92 -8.15
C GLU A 52 -0.30 -18.83 -7.64
N GLU A 53 -0.12 -18.35 -6.41
CA GLU A 53 -0.93 -17.27 -5.84
C GLU A 53 -0.69 -15.94 -6.59
N PHE A 54 0.55 -15.69 -7.03
CA PHE A 54 0.88 -14.54 -7.85
C PHE A 54 0.24 -14.63 -9.23
N GLU A 55 0.29 -15.78 -9.88
CA GLU A 55 -0.38 -16.03 -11.16
C GLU A 55 -1.89 -15.89 -11.01
N ALA A 56 -2.50 -16.41 -9.94
CA ALA A 56 -3.91 -16.21 -9.63
C ALA A 56 -4.25 -14.73 -9.40
N ALA A 57 -3.37 -13.95 -8.79
CA ALA A 57 -3.55 -12.51 -8.63
C ALA A 57 -3.45 -11.78 -9.98
N VAL A 58 -2.49 -12.14 -10.83
CA VAL A 58 -2.35 -11.57 -12.18
C VAL A 58 -3.54 -11.93 -13.05
N GLU A 59 -3.99 -13.18 -13.00
CA GLU A 59 -5.17 -13.66 -13.71
C GLU A 59 -6.41 -12.95 -13.20
N THR A 60 -6.57 -12.79 -11.90
CA THR A 60 -7.67 -12.03 -11.31
C THR A 60 -7.65 -10.59 -11.83
N VAL A 61 -6.52 -9.88 -11.84
CA VAL A 61 -6.46 -8.51 -12.38
C VAL A 61 -6.72 -8.44 -13.89
N SER A 62 -6.28 -9.46 -14.64
CA SER A 62 -6.38 -9.52 -16.10
C SER A 62 -7.77 -9.95 -16.59
N ASN A 63 -8.38 -10.93 -15.92
CA ASN A 63 -9.71 -11.48 -16.19
C ASN A 63 -10.81 -10.65 -15.53
N LEU A 64 -10.53 -10.03 -14.38
CA LEU A 64 -11.44 -9.04 -13.84
C LEU A 64 -11.50 -7.90 -14.85
N LYS A 65 -12.74 -7.61 -15.23
CA LYS A 65 -13.12 -6.34 -15.84
C LYS A 65 -12.53 -5.13 -15.09
N ALA A 66 -12.00 -5.27 -13.88
CA ALA A 66 -11.32 -4.24 -13.11
C ALA A 66 -10.45 -3.31 -13.97
N PHE A 67 -9.55 -3.83 -14.82
CA PHE A 67 -8.78 -2.95 -15.70
C PHE A 67 -9.69 -2.19 -16.67
N GLN A 68 -10.63 -2.88 -17.32
CA GLN A 68 -11.59 -2.31 -18.27
C GLN A 68 -12.53 -1.26 -17.63
N THR A 69 -13.06 -1.52 -16.43
CA THR A 69 -13.89 -0.59 -15.65
C THR A 69 -13.09 0.57 -15.07
N TRP A 70 -11.80 0.37 -14.79
CA TRP A 70 -10.89 1.38 -14.24
C TRP A 70 -10.09 2.14 -15.32
N THR A 71 -10.56 2.17 -16.57
CA THR A 71 -9.87 2.88 -17.67
C THR A 71 -10.05 4.41 -17.63
N ASN A 72 -11.23 4.91 -17.27
CA ASN A 72 -11.53 6.34 -17.35
C ASN A 72 -10.79 7.15 -16.27
N VAL A 73 -9.79 7.94 -16.68
CA VAL A 73 -8.91 8.71 -15.78
C VAL A 73 -9.69 9.74 -14.94
N LEU A 74 -10.68 10.43 -15.51
CA LEU A 74 -11.45 11.46 -14.81
C LEU A 74 -12.38 10.88 -13.73
N LYS A 75 -13.07 9.76 -14.05
CA LYS A 75 -13.89 9.03 -13.07
C LYS A 75 -13.04 8.55 -11.90
N ARG A 76 -11.84 8.02 -12.19
CA ARG A 76 -10.86 7.59 -11.18
C ARG A 76 -10.41 8.74 -10.29
N GLN A 77 -9.99 9.85 -10.89
CA GLN A 77 -9.54 11.03 -10.15
C GLN A 77 -10.62 11.52 -9.18
N ARG A 78 -11.87 11.63 -9.66
CA ARG A 78 -13.00 12.03 -8.81
C ARG A 78 -13.23 11.04 -7.68
N PHE A 79 -13.25 9.74 -7.99
CA PHE A 79 -13.44 8.71 -6.98
C PHE A 79 -12.36 8.78 -5.89
N VAL A 80 -11.09 8.89 -6.29
CA VAL A 80 -9.95 8.95 -5.38
C VAL A 80 -10.02 10.18 -4.48
N LEU A 81 -10.28 11.36 -5.05
CA LEU A 81 -10.32 12.61 -4.29
C LEU A 81 -11.53 12.70 -3.36
N GLN A 82 -12.71 12.26 -3.83
CA GLN A 82 -13.98 12.45 -3.12
C GLN A 82 -14.25 11.36 -2.08
N TYR A 83 -13.80 10.12 -2.32
CA TYR A 83 -14.13 8.98 -1.47
C TYR A 83 -12.87 8.31 -0.91
N MET A 84 -11.93 7.90 -1.76
CA MET A 84 -10.83 7.05 -1.32
C MET A 84 -9.89 7.74 -0.32
N ILE A 85 -9.43 8.96 -0.63
CA ILE A 85 -8.56 9.73 0.26
C ILE A 85 -9.23 10.01 1.62
N PRO A 86 -10.46 10.55 1.72
CA PRO A 86 -11.06 10.83 3.01
C PRO A 86 -11.34 9.56 3.82
N ILE A 87 -11.79 8.47 3.18
CA ILE A 87 -12.00 7.18 3.85
C ILE A 87 -10.67 6.65 4.39
N LEU A 88 -9.62 6.63 3.55
CA LEU A 88 -8.30 6.17 3.96
C LEU A 88 -7.74 7.02 5.11
N GLN A 89 -7.85 8.34 5.04
CA GLN A 89 -7.43 9.24 6.12
C GLN A 89 -8.22 9.01 7.41
N GLY A 90 -9.52 8.73 7.31
CA GLY A 90 -10.37 8.38 8.44
C GLY A 90 -9.94 7.07 9.10
N LEU A 91 -9.78 6.00 8.31
CA LEU A 91 -9.37 4.68 8.79
C LEU A 91 -7.96 4.70 9.38
N ILE A 92 -7.02 5.40 8.74
CA ILE A 92 -5.68 5.59 9.30
C ILE A 92 -5.80 6.26 10.65
N ARG A 93 -6.53 7.39 10.76
CA ARG A 93 -6.72 8.14 12.02
C ARG A 93 -7.34 7.30 13.14
N GLN A 94 -8.29 6.43 12.82
CA GLN A 94 -8.95 5.57 13.79
C GLN A 94 -8.01 4.45 14.30
N ASN A 95 -7.10 3.96 13.46
CA ASN A 95 -6.23 2.83 13.76
C ASN A 95 -4.75 3.23 13.92
N GLN A 96 -4.43 4.52 14.15
CA GLN A 96 -3.04 5.00 14.15
C GLN A 96 -2.18 4.29 15.21
N ASP A 97 -2.76 4.05 16.38
CA ASP A 97 -2.05 3.40 17.48
C ASP A 97 -1.72 1.93 17.14
N THR A 98 -2.67 1.22 16.50
CA THR A 98 -2.47 -0.17 16.05
C THR A 98 -1.44 -0.25 14.93
N ILE A 99 -1.50 0.65 13.95
CA ILE A 99 -0.55 0.70 12.83
C ILE A 99 0.86 1.03 13.35
N ALA A 100 0.97 1.98 14.29
CA ALA A 100 2.24 2.34 14.90
C ALA A 100 2.87 1.16 15.66
N GLN A 101 2.06 0.39 16.39
CA GLN A 101 2.50 -0.82 17.08
C GLN A 101 2.97 -1.90 16.09
N ALA A 102 2.22 -2.15 15.01
CA ALA A 102 2.62 -3.11 13.98
C ALA A 102 3.97 -2.74 13.34
N ILE A 103 4.17 -1.46 12.99
CA ILE A 103 5.46 -0.97 12.45
C ILE A 103 6.59 -1.13 13.48
N GLU A 104 6.33 -0.82 14.76
CA GLU A 104 7.34 -0.98 15.79
C GLU A 104 7.75 -2.45 15.98
N LEU A 105 6.77 -3.35 15.95
CA LEU A 105 6.97 -4.79 16.10
C LEU A 105 7.73 -5.40 14.91
N GLU A 106 7.34 -5.06 13.68
CA GLU A 106 7.96 -5.63 12.47
C GLU A 106 9.31 -4.98 12.10
N GLN A 107 9.45 -3.67 12.30
CA GLN A 107 10.63 -2.92 11.85
C GLN A 107 11.56 -2.48 12.98
N GLY A 108 11.13 -2.57 14.24
CA GLY A 108 11.88 -2.05 15.38
C GLY A 108 11.97 -0.52 15.43
N LYS A 109 11.31 0.20 14.52
CA LYS A 109 11.30 1.67 14.53
C LYS A 109 10.58 2.13 15.78
N ILE A 110 11.32 2.82 16.65
CA ILE A 110 10.76 3.39 17.88
C ILE A 110 9.81 4.51 17.47
N VAL A 111 8.50 4.23 17.55
CA VAL A 111 7.47 5.27 17.54
C VAL A 111 7.31 5.69 18.99
N PRO A 112 7.59 6.94 19.40
CA PRO A 112 7.26 7.37 20.74
C PRO A 112 5.74 7.35 20.87
N ILE A 113 5.21 6.26 21.45
CA ILE A 113 3.80 6.10 21.76
C ILE A 113 3.42 7.26 22.68
N ILE A 114 2.32 7.93 22.34
CA ILE A 114 1.77 9.13 22.96
C ILE A 114 1.38 8.81 24.43
N LYS A 115 2.37 8.73 25.32
CA LYS A 115 2.17 8.55 26.77
C LYS A 115 2.95 9.54 27.62
N PHE A 116 3.46 10.61 27.01
CA PHE A 116 4.08 11.70 27.75
C PHE A 116 3.25 12.97 27.53
N PRO A 117 2.43 13.40 28.50
CA PRO A 117 1.68 14.66 28.43
C PRO A 117 2.58 15.91 28.48
N LYS A 118 3.90 15.74 28.35
CA LYS A 118 4.93 16.78 28.33
C LYS A 118 6.04 16.45 27.32
N LEU A 119 5.68 16.14 26.07
CA LEU A 119 6.69 16.04 25.00
C LEU A 119 7.15 17.45 24.60
N LYS A 120 8.46 17.66 24.50
CA LYS A 120 8.99 18.88 23.88
C LYS A 120 8.63 18.86 22.39
N TYR A 121 8.43 20.04 21.80
CA TYR A 121 8.00 20.22 20.39
C TYR A 121 8.72 19.31 19.38
N ASN A 122 10.00 19.01 19.62
CA ASN A 122 10.86 18.19 18.76
C ASN A 122 10.56 16.68 18.82
N GLU A 123 10.06 16.17 19.93
CA GLU A 123 9.72 14.74 20.11
C GLU A 123 8.33 14.46 19.53
N MET A 124 7.41 15.43 19.65
CA MET A 124 6.10 15.40 18.99
C MET A 124 6.24 15.35 17.45
N GLN A 125 7.27 15.99 16.90
CA GLN A 125 7.61 15.93 15.47
C GLN A 125 8.11 14.53 15.05
N GLN A 126 8.74 13.77 15.93
CA GLN A 126 9.21 12.40 15.63
C GLN A 126 8.06 11.38 15.68
N THR A 127 7.13 11.49 16.63
CA THR A 127 5.88 10.70 16.62
C THR A 127 5.03 11.02 15.40
N ARG A 128 4.94 12.31 15.04
CA ARG A 128 4.33 12.70 13.77
C ARG A 128 5.07 12.10 12.58
N ARG A 129 6.39 11.89 12.62
CA ARG A 129 7.21 11.28 11.53
C ARG A 129 6.92 9.82 11.26
N ALA A 130 6.61 9.04 12.30
CA ALA A 130 6.09 7.69 12.12
C ALA A 130 4.69 7.72 11.48
N MET A 131 3.78 8.57 11.98
CA MET A 131 2.51 8.86 11.28
C MET A 131 2.71 9.46 9.88
N TYR A 132 3.81 10.19 9.64
CA TYR A 132 4.10 10.82 8.36
C TYR A 132 4.36 9.74 7.30
N SER A 133 4.73 8.50 7.62
CA SER A 133 4.78 7.42 6.61
C SER A 133 3.37 7.10 6.07
N ALA A 134 2.42 6.82 6.96
CA ALA A 134 1.02 6.59 6.61
C ALA A 134 0.34 7.83 6.01
N ALA A 135 0.65 9.04 6.49
CA ALA A 135 0.14 10.28 5.93
C ALA A 135 0.79 10.64 4.59
N CYS A 136 2.07 10.28 4.38
CA CYS A 136 2.81 10.49 3.13
C CYS A 136 2.19 9.66 2.00
N LYS A 137 1.62 8.49 2.29
CA LYS A 137 0.82 7.76 1.30
C LYS A 137 -0.35 8.58 0.78
N SER A 138 -1.08 9.27 1.65
CA SER A 138 -2.19 10.12 1.23
C SER A 138 -1.71 11.33 0.41
N SER A 139 -0.48 11.80 0.62
CA SER A 139 0.14 12.81 -0.25
C SER A 139 0.59 12.25 -1.60
N SER A 140 1.18 11.06 -1.64
CA SER A 140 1.59 10.39 -2.89
C SER A 140 0.36 10.05 -3.74
N LEU A 141 -0.71 9.57 -3.12
CA LEU A 141 -1.99 9.33 -3.78
C LEU A 141 -2.60 10.63 -4.32
N ARG A 142 -2.54 11.72 -3.54
CA ARG A 142 -3.01 13.04 -3.99
C ARG A 142 -2.15 13.60 -5.13
N ALA A 143 -0.84 13.36 -5.12
CA ALA A 143 0.05 13.71 -6.22
C ALA A 143 -0.30 12.90 -7.48
N ALA A 144 -0.59 11.61 -7.34
CA ALA A 144 -1.03 10.76 -8.44
C ALA A 144 -2.36 11.23 -9.07
N CYS A 145 -3.22 11.94 -8.33
CA CYS A 145 -4.42 12.58 -8.89
C CYS A 145 -4.14 13.67 -9.93
N SER A 146 -2.88 14.08 -10.13
CA SER A 146 -2.47 14.95 -11.25
C SER A 146 -2.35 14.22 -12.60
N ALA A 147 -2.51 12.89 -12.61
CA ALA A 147 -2.40 12.04 -13.79
C ALA A 147 -3.17 12.51 -15.04
N PRO A 148 -4.42 13.04 -14.98
CA PRO A 148 -5.09 13.54 -16.18
C PRO A 148 -4.31 14.64 -16.91
N THR A 149 -3.59 15.48 -16.16
CA THR A 149 -2.75 16.54 -16.74
C THR A 149 -1.47 15.96 -17.33
N THR A 150 -0.83 15.03 -16.62
CA THR A 150 0.40 14.38 -17.07
C THR A 150 0.19 13.49 -18.31
N LEU A 151 -1.00 12.92 -18.46
CA LEU A 151 -1.38 12.08 -19.59
C LEU A 151 -1.76 12.87 -20.85
N MET A 152 -1.84 14.20 -20.77
CA MET A 152 -2.05 15.02 -21.97
C MET A 152 -0.90 14.78 -22.95
N GLY A 153 -1.29 14.46 -24.19
CA GLY A 153 -0.40 14.29 -25.32
C GLY A 153 -0.03 15.62 -25.96
N GLU A 154 0.88 15.58 -26.92
CA GLU A 154 1.31 16.74 -27.69
C GLU A 154 0.97 16.51 -29.17
N LYS A 155 0.43 17.56 -29.81
CA LYS A 155 0.26 17.62 -31.26
C LYS A 155 1.37 18.51 -31.83
N ILE A 156 2.14 17.97 -32.77
CA ILE A 156 3.28 18.64 -33.39
C ILE A 156 3.05 18.63 -34.90
N GLU A 157 3.20 19.80 -35.53
CA GLU A 157 3.19 19.90 -36.99
C GLU A 157 4.62 19.73 -37.50
N VAL A 158 4.87 18.68 -38.28
CA VAL A 158 6.20 18.35 -38.79
C VAL A 158 6.32 18.68 -40.29
N SER A 159 5.22 18.57 -41.04
CA SER A 159 5.14 18.99 -42.45
C SER A 159 3.73 19.46 -42.79
N GLU A 160 3.60 20.20 -43.89
CA GLU A 160 2.30 20.48 -44.50
C GLU A 160 1.55 19.16 -44.78
N ASP A 161 0.23 19.15 -44.55
CA ASP A 161 -0.67 18.00 -44.67
C ASP A 161 -0.34 16.76 -43.81
N MET A 162 0.44 16.91 -42.73
CA MET A 162 0.73 15.81 -41.80
C MET A 162 0.46 16.19 -40.33
N ASP A 163 -0.58 15.58 -39.76
CA ASP A 163 -0.83 15.64 -38.32
C ASP A 163 0.02 14.60 -37.59
N THR A 164 0.91 15.06 -36.70
CA THR A 164 1.65 14.17 -35.78
C THR A 164 1.15 14.40 -34.36
N GLU A 165 0.69 13.34 -33.70
CA GLU A 165 0.25 13.38 -32.31
C GLU A 165 0.97 12.32 -31.48
N THR A 166 1.18 12.63 -30.20
CA THR A 166 1.75 11.70 -29.21
C THR A 166 0.68 11.38 -28.17
N LEU A 167 0.51 10.09 -27.89
CA LEU A 167 -0.47 9.60 -26.92
C LEU A 167 0.24 8.80 -25.82
N LYS A 168 -0.12 9.06 -24.56
CA LYS A 168 0.38 8.30 -23.41
C LYS A 168 -0.66 7.27 -23.00
N LEU A 169 -0.36 5.99 -23.26
CA LEU A 169 -1.25 4.88 -22.96
C LEU A 169 -0.78 4.10 -21.71
N PRO A 170 -1.72 3.54 -20.92
CA PRO A 170 -1.35 2.69 -19.79
C PRO A 170 -0.72 1.38 -20.28
N LEU A 171 0.31 0.90 -19.57
CA LEU A 171 1.00 -0.35 -19.90
C LEU A 171 0.18 -1.61 -19.59
N GLY A 172 -0.82 -1.52 -18.69
CA GLY A 172 -1.64 -2.65 -18.24
C GLY A 172 -1.39 -2.98 -16.78
N VAL A 173 -1.19 -4.25 -16.48
CA VAL A 173 -0.92 -4.75 -15.13
C VAL A 173 0.53 -4.45 -14.74
N CYS A 174 0.73 -3.78 -13.61
CA CYS A 174 2.05 -3.43 -13.09
C CYS A 174 2.30 -4.13 -11.74
N ALA A 175 3.47 -4.73 -11.57
CA ALA A 175 3.95 -5.24 -10.29
C ALA A 175 4.79 -4.18 -9.56
N SER A 176 4.63 -4.08 -8.24
CA SER A 176 5.44 -3.20 -7.39
C SER A 176 5.96 -3.98 -6.19
N ILE A 177 7.28 -3.96 -6.00
CA ILE A 177 7.96 -4.62 -4.89
C ILE A 177 8.46 -3.54 -3.93
N ALA A 178 7.92 -3.53 -2.71
CA ALA A 178 8.28 -2.53 -1.70
C ALA A 178 9.46 -3.00 -0.85
N PRO A 179 10.39 -2.11 -0.48
CA PRO A 179 11.48 -2.44 0.45
C PRO A 179 10.97 -2.49 1.91
N PHE A 180 11.65 -3.24 2.75
CA PHE A 180 11.26 -3.43 4.15
C PHE A 180 11.31 -2.15 4.99
N ASN A 181 12.22 -1.22 4.68
CA ASN A 181 12.52 -0.06 5.53
C ASN A 181 11.37 0.95 5.66
N PHE A 182 10.40 0.97 4.75
CA PHE A 182 9.17 1.74 4.87
C PHE A 182 8.00 0.86 4.43
N PRO A 183 7.57 -0.08 5.30
CA PRO A 183 6.47 -0.98 5.00
C PRO A 183 5.21 -0.16 5.17
N ALA A 184 4.87 0.54 4.10
CA ALA A 184 3.61 1.23 3.93
C ALA A 184 3.27 2.19 5.11
#